data_AF-A0A967I9M5-F1
#
_entry.id   AF-A0A967I9M5-F1
#
_cell.length_a   1.000
_cell.length_b   1.000
_cell.length_c   1.000
_cell.angle_alpha   90.00
_cell.angle_beta   90.00
_cell.angle_gamma   90.00
#
_symmetry.space_group_name_H-M   'P 1'
#
loop_
_entity.id
_entity.type
_entity.pdbx_description
1 polymer ?
#
loop_
_entity_poly.entity_id
_entity_poly.type
_entity_poly.pdbx_seq_one_letter_code
_entity_poly.pdbx_strand_id
1 'polypeptide(L)'
;PEGSVAVLPGVFVASAAAFLSGDGLQAEVDQLRILTGYAGWAPGQLERELKRGGWKVAPARAVDVFDADPESLWNYLSGKGAVLI
;
A
#
# COMPACT_ATOMS: atom_id res chain seq x y z
N PRO A 1 -13.57 -2.26 -10.41
CA PRO A 1 -14.60 -3.26 -10.04
C PRO A 1 -15.47 -2.74 -8.90
N GLU A 2 -16.70 -3.22 -8.79
CA GLU A 2 -17.60 -2.85 -7.70
C GLU A 2 -16.97 -3.22 -6.33
N GLY A 3 -17.05 -2.32 -5.34
CA GLY A 3 -16.44 -2.53 -4.02
C GLY A 3 -14.92 -2.28 -3.93
N SER A 4 -14.27 -1.76 -4.98
CA SER A 4 -12.89 -1.26 -4.89
C SER A 4 -12.82 0.18 -4.37
N VAL A 5 -11.80 0.49 -3.57
CA VAL A 5 -11.54 1.82 -3.01
C VAL A 5 -10.25 2.37 -3.58
N ALA A 6 -10.30 3.59 -4.12
CA ALA A 6 -9.11 4.31 -4.56
C ALA A 6 -8.27 4.76 -3.36
N VAL A 7 -6.99 4.40 -3.33
CA VAL A 7 -6.05 4.76 -2.25
C VAL A 7 -4.95 5.70 -2.71
N LEU A 8 -4.63 5.70 -4.01
CA LEU A 8 -3.77 6.67 -4.70
C LEU A 8 -4.34 6.88 -6.12
N PRO A 9 -3.94 7.94 -6.84
CA PRO A 9 -4.27 8.07 -8.26
C PRO A 9 -3.87 6.80 -9.04
N GLY A 10 -4.86 6.11 -9.61
CA GLY A 10 -4.66 4.87 -10.36
C GLY A 10 -4.38 3.62 -9.51
N VAL A 11 -4.45 3.69 -8.17
CA VAL A 11 -4.24 2.53 -7.28
C VAL A 11 -5.49 2.27 -6.46
N PHE A 12 -5.97 1.04 -6.51
CA PHE A 12 -7.19 0.60 -5.88
C PHE A 12 -6.94 -0.59 -4.97
N VAL A 13 -7.67 -0.66 -3.86
CA VAL A 13 -7.74 -1.82 -2.97
C VAL A 13 -9.13 -2.41 -3.06
N ALA A 14 -9.22 -3.73 -3.20
CA ALA A 14 -10.48 -4.47 -3.22
C ALA A 14 -10.37 -5.72 -2.37
N SER A 15 -11.51 -6.25 -1.92
CA SER A 15 -11.57 -7.59 -1.37
C SER A 15 -11.14 -8.59 -2.44
N ALA A 16 -10.12 -9.42 -2.16
CA ALA A 16 -9.64 -10.42 -3.10
C ALA A 16 -10.75 -11.39 -3.51
N ALA A 17 -11.61 -11.80 -2.57
CA ALA A 17 -12.73 -12.68 -2.87
C ALA A 17 -13.71 -12.03 -3.86
N ALA A 18 -14.10 -10.76 -3.62
CA ALA A 18 -15.02 -10.04 -4.50
C ALA A 18 -14.41 -9.75 -5.87
N PHE A 19 -13.11 -9.42 -5.91
CA PHE A 19 -12.39 -9.16 -7.15
C PHE A 19 -12.31 -10.42 -8.03
N LEU A 20 -12.01 -11.57 -7.42
CA LEU A 20 -11.82 -12.83 -8.13
C LEU A 20 -13.14 -13.54 -8.49
N SER A 21 -14.23 -13.31 -7.76
CA SER A 21 -15.53 -13.93 -8.03
C SER A 21 -16.47 -13.08 -8.90
N GLY A 22 -16.18 -11.79 -9.03
CA GLY A 22 -17.00 -10.83 -9.78
C GLY A 22 -16.46 -10.49 -11.17
N ASP A 23 -16.81 -9.29 -11.63
CA ASP A 23 -16.31 -8.69 -12.89
C ASP A 23 -14.84 -8.27 -12.82
N GLY A 24 -14.20 -8.37 -11.65
CA GLY A 24 -12.81 -7.94 -11.44
C GLY A 24 -11.80 -8.68 -12.32
N LEU A 25 -12.08 -9.94 -12.69
CA LEU A 25 -11.28 -10.68 -13.67
C LEU A 25 -11.42 -10.16 -15.11
N GLN A 26 -12.48 -9.40 -15.42
CA GLN A 26 -12.71 -8.76 -16.71
C GLN A 26 -12.19 -7.32 -16.74
N ALA A 27 -11.78 -6.77 -15.59
CA ALA A 27 -11.22 -5.43 -15.54
C ALA A 27 -9.85 -5.40 -16.24
N GLU A 28 -9.63 -4.38 -17.06
CA GLU A 28 -8.29 -4.09 -17.59
C GLU A 28 -7.42 -3.55 -16.46
N VAL A 29 -6.53 -4.41 -15.96
CA VAL A 29 -5.61 -4.09 -14.86
C VAL A 29 -4.19 -4.35 -15.33
N ASP A 30 -3.37 -3.31 -15.38
CA ASP A 30 -1.98 -3.41 -15.79
C ASP A 30 -1.16 -4.24 -14.80
N GLN A 31 -1.41 -4.07 -13.50
CA GLN A 31 -0.66 -4.71 -12.42
C GLN A 31 -1.58 -5.09 -11.25
N LEU A 32 -1.48 -6.35 -10.80
CA LEU A 32 -2.27 -6.89 -9.70
C LEU A 32 -1.35 -7.45 -8.61
N ARG A 33 -1.61 -7.10 -7.36
CA ARG A 33 -1.01 -7.74 -6.18
C ARG A 33 -2.12 -8.30 -5.30
N ILE A 34 -1.96 -9.57 -4.91
CA ILE A 34 -2.84 -10.23 -3.93
C ILE A 34 -2.09 -10.28 -2.61
N LEU A 35 -2.66 -9.66 -1.57
CA LEU A 35 -2.07 -9.57 -0.24
C LEU A 35 -2.92 -10.38 0.75
N THR A 36 -2.27 -10.98 1.74
CA THR A 36 -2.93 -11.70 2.84
C THR A 36 -2.67 -11.00 4.17
N GLY A 37 -3.75 -10.72 4.90
CA GLY A 37 -3.71 -9.92 6.12
C GLY A 37 -3.45 -8.43 5.87
N TYR A 38 -3.45 -7.67 6.95
CA TYR A 38 -3.11 -6.24 6.96
C TYR A 38 -2.57 -5.86 8.34
N ALA A 39 -1.75 -4.81 8.39
CA ALA A 39 -1.37 -4.18 9.65
C ALA A 39 -2.51 -3.25 10.08
N GLY A 40 -3.05 -3.49 11.28
CA GLY A 40 -4.06 -2.65 11.90
C GLY A 40 -3.50 -1.95 13.12
N TRP A 41 -3.95 -0.73 13.36
CA TRP A 41 -3.62 0.03 14.56
C TRP A 41 -4.86 0.24 15.40
N ALA A 42 -4.71 0.06 16.72
CA ALA A 42 -5.71 0.51 17.67
C ALA A 42 -5.82 2.05 17.66
N PRO A 43 -6.93 2.64 18.15
CA PRO A 43 -7.09 4.08 18.18
C PRO A 43 -5.91 4.81 18.84
N GLY A 44 -5.34 5.79 18.13
CA GLY A 44 -4.21 6.59 18.58
C GLY A 44 -2.85 5.85 18.61
N GLN A 45 -2.78 4.58 18.21
CA GLN A 45 -1.56 3.78 18.31
C GLN A 45 -0.50 4.25 17.31
N LEU A 46 -0.87 4.42 16.04
CA LEU A 46 0.06 4.85 15.00
C LEU A 46 0.68 6.21 15.34
N GLU A 47 -0.12 7.15 15.86
CA GLU A 47 0.35 8.47 16.28
C GLU A 47 1.35 8.40 17.43
N ARG A 48 1.17 7.46 18.37
CA ARG A 48 2.13 7.22 19.46
C ARG A 48 3.41 6.57 18.94
N GLU A 49 3.31 5.67 17.98
CA GLU A 49 4.46 5.01 17.36
C GLU A 49 5.29 5.99 16.52
N LEU A 50 4.63 6.86 15.75
CA LEU A 50 5.25 7.97 15.03
C LEU A 50 6.05 8.83 16.02
N LYS A 51 5.41 9.42 17.04
CA LYS A 51 6.08 10.27 18.04
C LYS A 51 7.27 9.63 18.77
N ARG A 52 7.37 8.30 18.80
CA ARG A 52 8.48 7.56 19.41
C ARG A 52 9.63 7.29 18.43
N GLY A 53 9.53 7.75 17.17
CA GLY A 53 10.48 7.47 16.10
C GLY A 53 10.42 6.03 15.60
N GLY A 54 9.32 5.31 15.82
CA GLY A 54 9.16 3.92 15.40
C GLY A 54 8.95 3.75 13.89
N TRP A 55 8.66 4.84 13.17
CA TRP A 55 8.38 4.84 11.75
C TRP A 55 9.13 5.96 11.04
N LYS A 56 9.50 5.69 9.79
CA LYS A 56 9.90 6.70 8.81
C LYS A 56 8.77 6.84 7.80
N VAL A 57 8.35 8.07 7.51
CA VAL A 57 7.24 8.31 6.58
C VAL A 57 7.78 8.88 5.26
N ALA A 58 7.29 8.31 4.16
CA ALA A 58 7.61 8.75 2.81
C ALA A 58 6.32 8.97 2.00
N PRO A 59 6.30 9.90 1.01
CA PRO A 59 5.17 10.05 0.11
C PRO A 59 4.90 8.76 -0.68
N ALA A 60 3.64 8.32 -0.67
CA ALA A 60 3.25 7.13 -1.41
C ALA A 60 3.15 7.41 -2.92
N ARG A 61 3.69 6.50 -3.73
CA ARG A 61 3.64 6.58 -5.20
C ARG A 61 3.28 5.21 -5.77
N ALA A 62 2.46 5.16 -6.81
CA ALA A 62 2.07 3.92 -7.46
C ALA A 62 3.28 3.07 -7.91
N VAL A 63 4.33 3.74 -8.42
CA VAL A 63 5.58 3.08 -8.84
C VAL A 63 6.29 2.35 -7.71
N ASP A 64 6.17 2.82 -6.47
CA ASP A 64 6.79 2.16 -5.31
C ASP A 64 5.94 0.97 -4.83
N VAL A 65 4.61 1.07 -4.94
CA VAL A 65 3.67 -0.03 -4.59
C VAL A 65 3.85 -1.22 -5.54
N PHE A 66 4.11 -0.95 -6.81
CA PHE A 66 4.24 -1.95 -7.86
C PHE A 66 5.67 -2.13 -8.37
N ASP A 67 6.67 -1.76 -7.57
CA ASP A 67 8.08 -1.90 -7.95
C ASP A 67 8.43 -3.36 -8.36
N ALA A 68 9.16 -3.50 -9.45
CA ALA A 68 9.58 -4.79 -10.00
C ALA A 68 10.70 -5.44 -9.17
N ASP A 69 11.45 -4.65 -8.39
CA ASP A 69 12.48 -5.09 -7.45
C ASP A 69 12.14 -4.64 -6.01
N PRO A 70 11.17 -5.30 -5.35
CA PRO A 70 10.73 -4.94 -4.01
C PRO A 70 11.82 -5.13 -2.95
N GLU A 71 12.86 -5.94 -3.19
CA GLU A 71 13.96 -6.15 -2.23
C GLU A 71 14.84 -4.90 -2.11
N SER A 72 15.03 -4.17 -3.21
CA SER A 72 15.77 -2.90 -3.22
C SER A 72 14.99 -1.74 -2.56
N LEU A 73 13.66 -1.83 -2.54
CA LEU A 73 12.77 -0.72 -2.22
C LEU A 73 13.01 -0.15 -0.81
N TRP A 74 13.30 -1.02 0.16
CA TRP A 74 13.59 -0.58 1.54
C TRP A 74 14.82 0.34 1.61
N ASN A 75 15.91 -0.05 0.94
CA ASN A 75 17.14 0.74 0.91
C ASN A 75 16.92 2.07 0.16
N TYR A 76 16.20 2.00 -0.96
CA TYR A 76 15.85 3.17 -1.76
C TYR A 76 15.01 4.19 -0.98
N LEU A 77 13.93 3.76 -0.32
CA LEU A 77 13.06 4.64 0.47
C LEU A 77 13.76 5.15 1.73
N SER A 78 14.58 4.31 2.38
CA SER A 78 15.34 4.70 3.57
C SER A 78 16.41 5.76 3.28
N GLY A 79 16.97 5.77 2.07
CA GLY A 79 17.93 6.78 1.60
C GLY A 79 17.28 8.07 1.12
N LYS A 80 16.03 8.03 0.64
CA LYS A 80 15.28 9.23 0.22
C LYS A 80 14.57 9.88 1.39
N GLY A 81 15.23 10.82 2.07
CA GLY A 81 14.59 11.92 2.81
C GLY A 81 13.38 11.57 3.67
N ALA A 82 13.30 10.35 4.18
CA ALA A 82 12.15 9.88 4.92
C ALA A 82 12.15 10.64 6.25
N VAL A 83 11.08 11.38 6.49
CA VAL A 83 11.03 12.28 7.63
C VAL A 83 10.78 11.43 8.87
N LEU A 84 11.64 11.60 9.88
CA LEU A 84 11.36 11.14 11.23
C LEU A 84 10.31 12.09 11.79
N ILE A 85 9.12 11.56 12.06
CA ILE A 85 8.04 12.27 12.76
C ILE A 85 8.06 11.83 14.23
#